data_AF-A0A2G8LFF8-F1
#
_entry.id   AF-A0A2G8LFF8-F1
#
_cell.length_a   1.000
_cell.length_b   1.000
_cell.length_c   1.000
_cell.angle_alpha   90.00
_cell.angle_beta   90.00
_cell.angle_gamma   90.00
#
_symmetry.space_group_name_H-M   'P 1'
#
loop_
_entity.id
_entity.type
_entity.pdbx_description
1 polymer ?
#
loop_
_entity_poly.entity_id
_entity_poly.type
_entity_poly.pdbx_seq_one_letter_code
_entity_poly.pdbx_strand_id
1 'polypeptide(L)'
;MKARIEALEKENKDLLEEQGRNKETLEKSKKEDEKKKLTLNSLCDGYRKCLRYFLPPSWHMTKTQVGKLTPEELVTFDLNGVFEHYEKNLRELVGGYHTRAENKEQEAKEMEEKLHNVRRMVAQLLRTMTDTQDDLLPENQEGDEVDEILAVCLKEATQSSQ
;
A
#
# COMPACT_ATOMS: atom_id res chain seq x y z
N MET A 1 45.44 -61.56 46.09
CA MET A 1 44.00 -61.26 46.30
C MET A 1 43.73 -59.75 46.24
N LYS A 2 44.44 -58.91 47.01
CA LYS A 2 44.29 -57.42 46.99
C LYS A 2 44.39 -56.77 45.61
N ALA A 3 45.44 -57.02 44.84
CA ALA A 3 45.64 -56.40 43.52
C ALA A 3 44.49 -56.67 42.51
N ARG A 4 43.78 -57.80 42.66
CA ARG A 4 42.65 -58.15 41.78
C ARG A 4 41.37 -57.41 42.14
N ILE A 5 41.20 -57.04 43.42
CA ILE A 5 40.07 -56.24 43.90
C ILE A 5 40.27 -54.79 43.45
N GLU A 6 41.48 -54.25 43.59
CA GLU A 6 41.82 -52.88 43.22
C GLU A 6 41.66 -52.61 41.70
N ALA A 7 41.96 -53.61 40.87
CA ALA A 7 41.73 -53.54 39.42
C ALA A 7 40.22 -53.49 39.07
N LEU A 8 39.40 -54.31 39.75
CA LEU A 8 37.95 -54.33 39.54
C LEU A 8 37.26 -53.05 40.06
N GLU A 9 37.77 -52.44 41.12
CA GLU A 9 37.29 -51.16 41.62
C GLU A 9 37.60 -50.02 40.65
N LYS A 10 38.80 -50.03 40.05
CA LYS A 10 39.19 -49.05 39.04
C LYS A 10 38.34 -49.18 37.77
N GLU A 11 38.15 -50.40 37.28
CA GLU A 11 37.32 -50.66 36.09
C GLU A 11 35.86 -50.25 36.32
N ASN A 12 35.29 -50.54 37.50
CA ASN A 12 33.94 -50.07 37.85
C ASN A 12 33.84 -48.55 37.90
N LYS A 13 34.88 -47.86 38.39
CA LYS A 13 34.91 -46.40 38.44
C LYS A 13 34.96 -45.80 37.04
N ASP A 14 35.79 -46.35 36.16
CA ASP A 14 35.91 -45.89 34.78
C ASP A 14 34.59 -46.09 34.01
N LEU A 15 33.90 -47.23 34.21
CA LEU A 15 32.57 -47.50 33.65
C LEU A 15 31.50 -46.51 34.15
N LEU A 16 31.52 -46.17 35.43
CA LEU A 16 30.61 -45.18 36.02
C LEU A 16 30.84 -43.78 35.43
N GLU A 17 32.11 -43.38 35.24
CA GLU A 17 32.47 -42.10 34.62
C GLU A 17 32.09 -42.02 33.13
N GLU A 18 32.20 -43.13 32.40
CA GLU A 18 31.80 -43.21 30.99
C GLU A 18 30.27 -43.15 30.82
N GLN A 19 29.52 -43.81 31.70
CA GLN A 19 28.06 -43.70 31.74
C GLN A 19 27.58 -42.29 32.10
N GLY A 20 28.29 -41.61 33.01
CA GLY A 20 28.04 -40.20 33.35
C GLY A 20 28.21 -39.27 32.14
N ARG A 21 29.33 -39.41 31.41
CA ARG A 21 29.62 -38.64 30.20
C ARG A 21 28.59 -38.87 29.08
N ASN A 22 28.15 -40.12 28.88
CA ASN A 22 27.11 -40.43 27.88
C ASN A 22 25.75 -39.81 28.25
N LYS A 23 25.36 -39.82 29.53
CA LYS A 23 24.13 -39.15 29.98
C LYS A 23 24.20 -37.63 29.78
N GLU A 24 25.30 -36.98 30.14
CA GLU A 24 25.50 -35.55 29.91
C GLU A 24 25.43 -35.18 28.42
N THR A 25 26.02 -36.01 27.55
CA THR A 25 26.02 -35.79 26.11
C THR A 25 24.61 -35.89 25.53
N LEU A 26 23.82 -36.88 25.96
CA LEU A 26 22.43 -37.06 25.57
C LEU A 26 21.51 -35.94 26.10
N GLU A 27 21.80 -35.42 27.30
CA GLU A 27 21.03 -34.30 27.87
C GLU A 27 21.33 -32.98 27.16
N LYS A 28 22.60 -32.75 26.78
CA LYS A 28 23.01 -31.60 25.97
C LYS A 28 22.36 -31.62 24.58
N SER A 29 22.34 -32.77 23.90
CA SER A 29 21.71 -32.88 22.58
C SER A 29 20.20 -32.61 22.63
N LYS A 30 19.50 -33.13 23.65
CA LYS A 30 18.06 -32.85 23.86
C LYS A 30 17.79 -31.35 24.09
N LYS A 31 18.60 -30.67 24.91
CA LYS A 31 18.47 -29.22 25.15
C LYS A 31 18.70 -28.42 23.86
N GLU A 32 19.61 -28.87 23.00
CA GLU A 32 19.88 -28.22 21.72
C GLU A 32 18.73 -28.40 20.73
N ASP A 33 18.14 -29.59 20.65
CA ASP A 33 16.96 -29.86 19.83
C ASP A 33 15.72 -29.08 20.30
N GLU A 34 15.55 -28.96 21.62
CA GLU A 34 14.49 -28.15 22.21
C GLU A 34 14.67 -26.66 21.86
N LYS A 35 15.91 -26.15 21.96
CA LYS A 35 16.25 -24.77 21.54
C LYS A 35 15.99 -24.54 20.05
N LYS A 36 16.33 -25.49 19.18
CA LYS A 36 16.05 -25.43 17.73
C LYS A 36 14.55 -25.36 17.46
N LYS A 37 13.74 -26.18 18.14
CA LYS A 37 12.27 -26.14 18.04
C LYS A 37 11.68 -24.80 18.48
N LEU A 38 12.15 -24.24 19.60
CA LEU A 38 11.71 -22.92 20.07
C LEU A 38 12.03 -21.82 19.05
N THR A 39 13.22 -21.86 18.45
CA THR A 39 13.65 -20.90 17.44
C THR A 39 12.79 -21.02 16.17
N LEU A 40 12.50 -22.24 15.73
CA LEU A 40 11.63 -22.51 14.58
C LEU A 40 10.20 -22.01 14.82
N ASN A 41 9.66 -22.24 16.02
CA ASN A 41 8.32 -21.78 16.38
C ASN A 41 8.23 -20.24 16.36
N SER A 42 9.23 -19.56 16.92
CA SER A 42 9.30 -18.09 16.88
C SER A 42 9.37 -17.55 15.45
N LEU A 43 10.12 -18.20 14.56
CA LEU A 43 10.19 -17.85 13.15
C LEU A 43 8.84 -18.04 12.45
N CYS A 44 8.19 -19.18 12.68
CA CYS A 44 6.86 -19.46 12.13
C CYS A 44 5.83 -18.43 12.60
N ASP A 45 5.88 -18.03 13.87
CA ASP A 45 4.99 -17.00 14.43
C ASP A 45 5.23 -15.63 13.80
N GLY A 46 6.50 -15.25 13.61
CA GLY A 46 6.88 -14.05 12.88
C GLY A 46 6.35 -14.06 11.44
N TYR A 47 6.47 -15.20 10.77
CA TYR A 47 6.01 -15.38 9.39
C TYR A 47 4.48 -15.34 9.27
N ARG A 48 3.74 -16.04 10.14
CA ARG A 48 2.26 -15.93 10.24
C ARG A 48 1.84 -14.49 10.48
N LYS A 49 2.53 -13.78 11.38
CA LYS A 49 2.25 -12.37 11.68
C LYS A 49 2.44 -11.51 10.43
N CYS A 50 3.53 -11.70 9.70
CA CYS A 50 3.80 -11.01 8.43
C CYS A 50 2.66 -11.25 7.43
N LEU A 51 2.32 -12.51 7.16
CA LEU A 51 1.28 -12.87 6.22
C LEU A 51 -0.09 -12.28 6.59
N ARG A 52 -0.46 -12.21 7.87
CA ARG A 52 -1.73 -11.57 8.28
C ARG A 52 -1.80 -10.07 7.98
N TYR A 53 -0.68 -9.37 7.99
CA TYR A 53 -0.65 -7.93 7.68
C TYR A 53 -0.61 -7.68 6.18
N PHE A 54 0.12 -8.50 5.43
CA PHE A 54 0.34 -8.33 4.00
C PHE A 54 -0.57 -9.18 3.12
N LEU A 55 -1.57 -9.85 3.70
CA LEU A 55 -2.53 -10.62 2.92
C LEU A 55 -3.33 -9.69 1.99
N PRO A 56 -3.39 -9.98 0.67
CA PRO A 56 -4.10 -9.16 -0.27
C PRO A 56 -5.61 -9.08 0.03
N PRO A 57 -6.26 -7.94 -0.27
CA PRO A 57 -7.71 -7.88 -0.32
C PRO A 57 -8.25 -8.94 -1.28
N SER A 58 -9.31 -9.65 -0.86
CA SER A 58 -9.94 -10.76 -1.61
C SER A 58 -9.08 -12.02 -1.78
N TRP A 59 -8.03 -12.20 -0.99
CA TRP A 59 -7.34 -13.49 -0.92
C TRP A 59 -8.28 -14.57 -0.36
N HIS A 60 -8.18 -15.80 -0.89
CA HIS A 60 -9.09 -16.91 -0.55
C HIS A 60 -8.97 -17.35 0.92
N MET A 61 -7.85 -17.05 1.58
CA MET A 61 -7.58 -17.38 2.98
C MET A 61 -7.85 -16.17 3.88
N THR A 62 -8.48 -16.37 5.04
CA THR A 62 -8.66 -15.32 6.05
C THR A 62 -7.44 -15.13 6.94
N LYS A 63 -7.29 -13.95 7.55
CA LYS A 63 -6.21 -13.67 8.53
C LYS A 63 -6.18 -14.67 9.70
N THR A 64 -7.35 -15.15 10.13
CA THR A 64 -7.46 -16.14 11.21
C THR A 64 -6.95 -17.51 10.77
N GLN A 65 -7.24 -17.92 9.54
CA GLN A 65 -6.73 -19.19 8.98
C GLN A 65 -5.21 -19.15 8.82
N VAL A 66 -4.65 -18.03 8.33
CA VAL A 66 -3.20 -17.82 8.23
C VAL A 66 -2.51 -17.93 9.59
N GLY A 67 -3.14 -17.41 10.65
CA GLY A 67 -2.63 -17.52 12.01
C GLY A 67 -2.61 -18.95 12.57
N LYS A 68 -3.30 -19.90 11.94
CA LYS A 68 -3.39 -21.30 12.38
C LYS A 68 -2.56 -22.26 11.54
N LEU A 69 -1.89 -21.78 10.49
CA LEU A 69 -1.11 -22.64 9.59
C LEU A 69 0.01 -23.36 10.35
N THR A 70 0.21 -24.64 10.06
CA THR A 70 1.33 -25.40 10.63
C THR A 70 2.65 -24.98 9.98
N PRO A 71 3.82 -25.30 10.57
CA PRO A 71 5.12 -25.03 9.95
C PRO A 71 5.24 -25.63 8.53
N GLU A 72 4.69 -26.82 8.31
CA GLU A 72 4.70 -27.49 7.01
C GLU A 72 3.86 -26.73 5.98
N GLU A 73 2.67 -26.26 6.37
CA GLU A 73 1.81 -25.44 5.51
C GLU A 73 2.41 -24.06 5.24
N LEU A 74 3.18 -23.49 6.18
CA LEU A 74 3.90 -22.23 5.98
C LEU A 74 5.02 -22.38 4.94
N VAL A 75 5.70 -23.52 4.88
CA VAL A 75 6.76 -23.79 3.90
C VAL A 75 6.19 -23.93 2.49
N THR A 76 5.01 -24.54 2.35
CA THR A 76 4.34 -24.72 1.05
C THR A 76 3.39 -23.58 0.69
N PHE A 77 3.33 -22.53 1.52
CA PHE A 77 2.48 -21.38 1.30
C PHE A 77 2.88 -20.65 0.01
N ASP A 78 1.91 -20.46 -0.90
CA ASP A 78 2.13 -19.82 -2.20
C ASP A 78 2.34 -18.31 -2.08
N LEU A 79 3.58 -17.91 -1.78
CA LEU A 79 3.98 -16.51 -1.72
C LEU A 79 3.88 -15.80 -3.07
N ASN A 80 4.14 -16.51 -4.17
CA ASN A 80 4.15 -15.91 -5.49
C ASN A 80 2.74 -15.46 -5.87
N GLY A 81 1.75 -16.33 -5.71
CA GLY A 81 0.35 -15.97 -5.96
C GLY A 81 -0.16 -14.85 -5.05
N VAL A 82 0.32 -14.81 -3.80
CA VAL A 82 0.01 -13.70 -2.88
C VAL A 82 0.58 -12.37 -3.38
N PHE A 83 1.85 -12.35 -3.81
CA PHE A 83 2.47 -11.14 -4.33
C PHE A 83 1.87 -10.70 -5.67
N GLU A 84 1.55 -11.63 -6.57
CA GLU A 84 0.88 -11.32 -7.84
C GLU A 84 -0.49 -10.66 -7.61
N HIS A 85 -1.30 -11.20 -6.69
CA HIS A 85 -2.60 -10.62 -6.35
C HIS A 85 -2.46 -9.26 -5.66
N TYR A 86 -1.46 -9.11 -4.78
CA TYR A 86 -1.14 -7.83 -4.16
C TYR A 86 -0.75 -6.77 -5.20
N GLU A 87 0.15 -7.11 -6.10
CA GLU A 87 0.65 -6.23 -7.15
C GLU A 87 -0.46 -5.85 -8.15
N LYS A 88 -1.30 -6.80 -8.53
CA LYS A 88 -2.50 -6.55 -9.35
C LYS A 88 -3.41 -5.51 -8.69
N ASN A 89 -3.76 -5.71 -7.43
CA ASN A 89 -4.63 -4.79 -6.69
C ASN A 89 -4.01 -3.39 -6.56
N LEU A 90 -2.69 -3.30 -6.36
CA LEU A 90 -2.00 -2.01 -6.33
C LEU A 90 -2.02 -1.31 -7.68
N ARG A 91 -1.77 -2.04 -8.79
CA ARG A 91 -1.87 -1.48 -10.14
C ARG A 91 -3.27 -0.96 -10.43
N GLU A 92 -4.30 -1.72 -10.07
CA GLU A 92 -5.70 -1.31 -10.25
C GLU A 92 -6.03 -0.06 -9.42
N LEU A 93 -5.59 -0.02 -8.16
CA LEU A 93 -5.80 1.13 -7.27
C LEU A 93 -5.13 2.39 -7.84
N VAL A 94 -3.86 2.31 -8.21
CA VAL A 94 -3.10 3.43 -8.79
C VAL A 94 -3.70 3.85 -10.14
N GLY A 95 -4.05 2.89 -10.99
CA GLY A 95 -4.72 3.14 -12.26
C GLY A 95 -6.04 3.88 -12.07
N GLY A 96 -6.86 3.48 -11.09
CA GLY A 96 -8.11 4.17 -10.76
C GLY A 96 -7.91 5.62 -10.32
N TYR A 97 -6.88 5.90 -9.51
CA TYR A 97 -6.53 7.28 -9.15
C TYR A 97 -6.04 8.09 -10.35
N HIS A 98 -5.23 7.48 -11.23
CA HIS A 98 -4.72 8.14 -12.42
C HIS A 98 -5.86 8.51 -13.37
N THR A 99 -6.71 7.56 -13.76
CA THR A 99 -7.87 7.81 -14.60
C THR A 99 -8.82 8.84 -13.99
N ARG A 100 -9.05 8.79 -12.66
CA ARG A 100 -9.88 9.79 -11.99
C ARG A 100 -9.26 11.20 -12.04
N ALA A 101 -7.94 11.29 -11.91
CA ALA A 101 -7.23 12.56 -12.00
C ALA A 101 -7.30 13.12 -13.43
N GLU A 102 -7.05 12.28 -14.45
CA GLU A 102 -7.18 12.65 -15.86
C GLU A 102 -8.59 13.12 -16.20
N ASN A 103 -9.62 12.38 -15.78
CA ASN A 103 -11.01 12.77 -15.99
C ASN A 103 -11.34 14.12 -15.34
N LYS A 104 -10.87 14.35 -14.11
CA LYS A 104 -11.08 15.63 -13.43
C LYS A 104 -10.36 16.79 -14.10
N GLU A 105 -9.15 16.56 -14.61
CA GLU A 105 -8.42 17.57 -15.37
C GLU A 105 -9.16 17.93 -16.66
N GLN A 106 -9.67 16.92 -17.37
CA GLN A 106 -10.46 17.11 -18.58
C GLN A 106 -11.78 17.85 -18.29
N GLU A 107 -12.51 17.45 -17.25
CA GLU A 107 -13.74 18.12 -16.79
C GLU A 107 -13.47 19.59 -16.42
N ALA A 108 -12.34 19.89 -15.77
CA ALA A 108 -11.96 21.25 -15.42
C ALA A 108 -11.70 22.10 -16.66
N LYS A 109 -10.95 21.58 -17.64
CA LYS A 109 -10.70 22.27 -18.93
C LYS A 109 -11.99 22.53 -19.69
N GLU A 110 -12.89 21.55 -19.76
CA GLU A 110 -14.20 21.73 -20.41
C GLU A 110 -15.08 22.75 -19.69
N MET A 111 -15.03 22.79 -18.35
CA MET A 111 -15.77 23.78 -17.57
C MET A 111 -15.19 25.19 -17.76
N GLU A 112 -13.86 25.32 -17.82
CA GLU A 112 -13.16 26.56 -18.09
C GLU A 112 -13.53 27.13 -19.47
N GLU A 113 -13.54 26.29 -20.50
CA GLU A 113 -13.96 26.68 -21.85
C GLU A 113 -15.43 27.12 -21.90
N LYS A 114 -16.33 26.37 -21.25
CA LYS A 114 -17.76 26.73 -21.14
C LYS A 114 -17.94 28.07 -20.42
N LEU A 115 -17.23 28.28 -19.31
CA LEU A 115 -17.29 29.52 -18.55
C LEU A 115 -16.76 30.70 -19.37
N HIS A 116 -15.66 30.50 -20.10
CA HIS A 116 -15.12 31.51 -21.00
C HIS A 116 -16.11 31.89 -22.10
N ASN A 117 -16.74 30.90 -22.74
CA ASN A 117 -17.77 31.15 -23.76
C ASN A 117 -18.97 31.91 -23.20
N VAL A 118 -19.46 31.54 -22.00
CA VAL A 118 -20.57 32.26 -21.35
C VAL A 118 -20.18 33.72 -21.06
N ARG A 119 -18.99 33.97 -20.50
CA ARG A 119 -18.51 35.34 -20.25
C ARG A 119 -18.46 36.16 -21.53
N ARG A 120 -17.97 35.57 -22.63
CA ARG A 120 -17.94 36.23 -23.95
C ARG A 120 -19.34 36.56 -24.46
N MET A 121 -20.28 35.61 -24.39
CA MET A 121 -21.67 35.84 -24.80
C MET A 121 -22.33 36.95 -23.99
N VAL A 122 -22.08 37.01 -22.68
CA VAL A 122 -22.59 38.09 -21.81
C VAL A 122 -21.97 39.43 -22.22
N ALA A 123 -20.66 39.49 -22.47
CA ALA A 123 -19.98 40.70 -22.89
C ALA A 123 -20.51 41.21 -24.25
N GLN A 124 -20.68 40.31 -25.23
CA GLN A 124 -21.30 40.64 -26.51
C GLN A 124 -22.72 41.19 -26.32
N LEU A 125 -23.56 40.54 -25.52
CA LEU A 125 -24.93 40.98 -25.27
C LEU A 125 -24.96 42.39 -24.66
N LEU A 126 -24.12 42.65 -23.64
CA LEU A 126 -24.06 43.96 -23.00
C LEU A 126 -23.63 45.06 -23.99
N ARG A 127 -22.62 44.83 -24.83
CA ARG A 127 -22.21 45.78 -25.87
C ARG A 127 -23.34 46.06 -26.88
N THR A 128 -24.02 45.01 -27.33
CA THR A 128 -25.16 45.18 -28.25
C THR A 128 -26.31 45.98 -27.64
N MET A 129 -26.51 45.91 -26.33
CA MET A 129 -27.54 46.69 -25.62
C MET A 129 -27.12 48.14 -25.34
N THR A 130 -25.83 48.44 -25.33
CA THR A 130 -25.30 49.80 -25.05
C THR A 130 -25.06 50.63 -26.32
N ASP A 131 -25.61 50.21 -27.47
CA ASP A 131 -25.48 50.88 -28.78
C ASP A 131 -24.02 51.26 -29.14
N THR A 132 -23.04 50.48 -28.67
CA THR A 132 -21.67 50.57 -29.19
C THR A 132 -21.62 49.83 -30.53
N GLN A 133 -21.93 50.59 -31.58
CA GLN A 133 -21.98 50.12 -32.97
C GLN A 133 -20.67 49.42 -33.38
N ASP A 134 -20.80 48.15 -33.81
CA ASP A 134 -19.97 47.46 -34.82
C ASP A 134 -18.75 46.58 -34.46
N ASP A 135 -18.51 46.18 -33.19
CA ASP A 135 -17.45 45.19 -32.90
C ASP A 135 -17.99 43.92 -32.20
N LEU A 136 -18.27 42.88 -32.99
CA LEU A 136 -18.40 41.52 -32.47
C LEU A 136 -17.09 41.13 -31.77
N LEU A 137 -17.18 40.63 -30.54
CA LEU A 137 -15.98 40.18 -29.82
C LEU A 137 -15.30 39.03 -30.59
N PRO A 138 -13.97 39.10 -30.83
CA PRO A 138 -13.23 38.03 -31.51
C PRO A 138 -13.39 36.69 -30.78
N GLU A 139 -13.44 35.59 -31.54
CA GLU A 139 -13.54 34.23 -30.99
C GLU A 139 -12.32 33.78 -30.17
N ASN A 140 -11.23 34.54 -30.18
CA ASN A 140 -9.96 34.17 -29.56
C ASN A 140 -9.53 35.10 -28.42
N GLN A 141 -10.43 35.93 -27.88
CA GLN A 141 -10.06 36.79 -26.74
C GLN A 141 -9.70 35.96 -25.50
N GLU A 142 -8.64 36.36 -24.81
CA GLU A 142 -8.29 35.74 -23.53
C GLU A 142 -9.31 36.09 -22.45
N GLY A 143 -9.39 35.25 -21.41
CA GLY A 143 -10.37 35.42 -20.32
C GLY A 143 -10.29 36.78 -19.63
N ASP A 144 -9.08 37.32 -19.46
CA ASP A 144 -8.86 38.59 -18.76
C ASP A 144 -9.35 39.78 -19.61
N GLU A 145 -9.20 39.71 -20.93
CA GLU A 145 -9.70 40.74 -21.85
C GLU A 145 -11.24 40.81 -21.82
N VAL A 146 -11.90 39.65 -21.78
CA VAL A 146 -13.37 39.57 -21.66
C VAL A 146 -13.84 40.17 -20.33
N ASP A 147 -13.13 39.94 -19.24
CA ASP A 147 -13.46 40.50 -17.93
C ASP A 147 -13.29 42.02 -17.88
N GLU A 148 -12.27 42.56 -18.55
CA GLU A 148 -12.07 44.00 -18.67
C GLU A 148 -13.23 44.65 -19.45
N ILE A 149 -13.66 44.04 -20.57
CA ILE A 149 -14.81 44.51 -21.35
C ILE A 149 -16.08 44.48 -20.51
N LEU A 150 -16.33 43.38 -19.77
CA LEU A 150 -17.48 43.27 -18.88
C LEU A 150 -17.49 44.39 -17.83
N ALA A 151 -16.33 44.69 -17.23
CA ALA A 151 -16.20 45.76 -16.24
C ALA A 151 -16.51 47.15 -16.82
N VAL A 152 -16.07 47.43 -18.05
CA VAL A 152 -16.39 48.68 -18.77
C VAL A 152 -17.88 48.78 -19.05
N CYS A 153 -18.49 47.75 -19.64
CA CYS A 153 -19.92 47.75 -19.96
C CYS A 153 -20.79 47.91 -18.71
N LEU A 154 -20.43 47.26 -17.59
CA LEU A 154 -21.12 47.43 -16.30
C LEU A 154 -21.05 48.88 -15.82
N LYS A 155 -19.86 49.49 -15.89
CA LYS A 155 -19.67 50.88 -15.48
C LYS A 155 -20.54 51.83 -16.32
N GLU A 156 -20.56 51.67 -17.63
CA GLU A 156 -21.39 52.48 -18.54
C GLU A 156 -22.89 52.31 -18.27
N ALA A 157 -23.35 51.07 -18.06
CA ALA A 157 -24.75 50.78 -17.75
C ALA A 157 -25.19 51.40 -16.42
N THR A 158 -24.33 51.38 -15.38
CA THR A 158 -24.64 52.00 -14.08
C THR A 158 -24.62 53.52 -14.11
N GLN A 159 -23.76 54.14 -14.93
CA GLN A 159 -23.70 55.60 -15.09
C GLN A 159 -24.88 56.15 -15.89
N SER A 160 -25.44 55.37 -16.82
CA SER A 160 -26.59 55.77 -17.64
C SER A 160 -27.94 55.74 -16.89
N SER A 161 -27.99 55.16 -15.68
CA SER A 161 -29.20 55.06 -14.84
C SER A 161 -29.28 56.08 -13.69
N GLN A 162 -28.32 57.01 -13.58
CA GLN A 162 -28.33 58.13 -12.62
C GLN A 162 -28.65 59.44 -13.31
#